data_AF-A0A969GAA1-F1
#
_entry.id   AF-A0A969GAA1-F1
#
_cell.length_a   1.000
_cell.length_b   1.000
_cell.length_c   1.000
_cell.angle_alpha   90.00
_cell.angle_beta   90.00
_cell.angle_gamma   90.00
#
_symmetry.space_group_name_H-M   'P 1'
#
loop_
_entity.id
_entity.type
_entity.pdbx_description
1 polymer ?
#
loop_
_entity_poly.entity_id
_entity_poly.type
_entity_poly.pdbx_seq_one_letter_code
_entity_poly.pdbx_strand_id
1 'polypeptide(L)'
;MLKEAVFTGDITPFRYGAIVDYDAIKKGKGTVYGTYFKMVDGQRYLYPVEYIDNVDERRKSIGLEPIEEYLKKHNLIYDPNFTGY
;
A
#
# COMPACT_ATOMS: atom_id res chain seq x y z
N MET A 1 12.94 -9.29 -13.30
CA MET A 1 11.78 -8.37 -13.19
C MET A 1 11.85 -7.58 -11.87
N LEU A 2 11.17 -6.44 -11.74
CA LEU A 2 11.29 -5.54 -10.57
C LEU A 2 10.95 -6.23 -9.22
N LYS A 3 10.06 -7.23 -9.22
CA LYS A 3 9.74 -8.03 -8.02
C LYS A 3 10.91 -8.89 -7.54
N GLU A 4 11.70 -9.42 -8.48
CA GLU A 4 12.88 -10.26 -8.17
C GLU A 4 13.98 -9.45 -7.50
N ALA A 5 14.09 -8.17 -7.85
CA ALA A 5 15.04 -7.23 -7.25
C ALA A 5 14.83 -7.03 -5.73
N VAL A 6 13.63 -7.35 -5.21
CA VAL A 6 13.36 -7.35 -3.76
C VAL A 6 14.15 -8.46 -3.07
N PHE A 7 14.22 -9.63 -3.71
CA PHE A 7 14.89 -10.81 -3.15
C PHE A 7 16.40 -10.76 -3.29
N THR A 8 16.93 -9.99 -4.26
CA THR A 8 18.36 -9.71 -4.39
C THR A 8 18.83 -8.56 -3.48
N GLY A 9 17.90 -7.81 -2.89
CA GLY A 9 18.20 -6.66 -2.01
C GLY A 9 18.44 -5.34 -2.74
N ASP A 10 18.30 -5.32 -4.07
CA ASP A 10 18.51 -4.11 -4.89
C ASP A 10 17.39 -3.06 -4.66
N ILE A 11 16.22 -3.50 -4.21
CA ILE A 11 15.10 -2.64 -3.85
C ILE A 11 14.45 -3.12 -2.54
N THR A 12 14.05 -2.18 -1.68
CA THR A 12 13.34 -2.55 -0.46
C THR A 12 11.91 -3.00 -0.78
N PRO A 13 11.31 -3.90 0.04
CA PRO A 13 9.90 -4.28 -0.06
C PRO A 13 8.95 -3.10 -0.21
N PHE A 14 9.14 -2.06 0.62
CA PHE A 14 8.33 -0.86 0.60
C PHE A 14 8.46 -0.08 -0.71
N ARG A 15 9.68 0.07 -1.23
CA ARG A 15 9.91 0.79 -2.49
C ARG A 15 9.30 0.05 -3.68
N TYR A 16 9.37 -1.28 -3.70
CA TYR A 16 8.65 -2.07 -4.69
C TYR A 16 7.13 -1.91 -4.58
N GLY A 17 6.58 -2.04 -3.37
CA GLY A 17 5.14 -1.85 -3.12
C GLY A 17 4.64 -0.47 -3.57
N ALA A 18 5.40 0.59 -3.27
CA ALA A 18 5.08 1.94 -3.71
C ALA A 18 5.10 2.11 -5.23
N ILE A 19 6.03 1.50 -5.96
CA ILE A 19 6.04 1.57 -7.43
C ILE A 19 4.80 0.89 -8.01
N VAL A 20 4.42 -0.27 -7.48
CA VAL A 20 3.22 -1.02 -7.92
C VAL A 20 1.94 -0.23 -7.61
N ASP A 21 1.83 0.30 -6.40
CA ASP A 21 0.66 1.07 -5.99
C ASP A 21 0.51 2.37 -6.79
N TYR A 22 1.62 3.05 -7.09
CA TYR A 22 1.61 4.23 -7.94
C TYR A 22 1.09 3.94 -9.35
N ASP A 23 1.54 2.84 -9.98
CA ASP A 23 1.06 2.42 -11.30
C ASP A 23 -0.44 2.07 -11.28
N ALA A 24 -0.93 1.43 -10.21
CA ALA A 24 -2.34 1.14 -10.03
C ALA A 24 -3.19 2.43 -9.91
N ILE A 25 -2.74 3.39 -9.11
CA ILE A 25 -3.39 4.70 -8.96
C ILE A 25 -3.43 5.43 -10.32
N LYS A 26 -2.34 5.43 -11.09
CA LYS A 26 -2.29 6.04 -12.43
C LYS A 26 -3.28 5.41 -13.42
N LYS A 27 -3.66 4.15 -13.20
CA LYS A 27 -4.67 3.43 -13.98
C LYS A 27 -6.10 3.60 -13.43
N GLY A 28 -6.29 4.43 -12.41
CA GLY A 28 -7.59 4.64 -11.77
C GLY A 28 -8.05 3.43 -10.93
N LYS A 29 -7.12 2.57 -10.50
CA LYS A 29 -7.40 1.39 -9.69
C LYS A 29 -7.05 1.62 -8.22
N GLY A 30 -7.58 0.75 -7.35
CA GLY A 30 -7.13 0.66 -5.97
C GLY A 30 -5.66 0.20 -5.88
N THR A 31 -5.00 0.56 -4.79
CA THR A 31 -3.64 0.12 -4.47
C THR A 31 -3.60 -1.38 -4.19
N VAL A 32 -2.45 -2.01 -4.46
CA VAL A 32 -2.25 -3.46 -4.31
C VAL A 32 -1.73 -3.79 -2.92
N TYR A 33 -0.78 -2.99 -2.42
CA TYR A 33 -0.08 -3.22 -1.16
C TYR A 33 -0.47 -2.23 -0.05
N GLY A 34 -1.16 -1.13 -0.37
CA GLY A 34 -1.60 -0.12 0.60
C GLY A 34 -0.45 0.73 1.13
N THR A 35 0.45 1.19 0.26
CA THR A 35 1.61 2.03 0.62
C THR A 35 1.37 3.53 0.40
N TYR A 36 0.19 3.91 -0.09
CA TYR A 36 -0.19 5.31 -0.29
C TYR A 36 -1.27 5.74 0.69
N PHE A 37 -1.22 7.01 1.07
CA PHE A 37 -2.24 7.70 1.85
C PHE A 37 -2.46 9.10 1.27
N LYS A 38 -3.61 9.69 1.57
CA LYS A 38 -3.95 11.07 1.22
C LYS A 38 -4.27 11.85 2.49
N MET A 39 -3.91 13.12 2.51
CA MET A 39 -4.24 14.00 3.63
C MET A 39 -5.57 14.71 3.35
N VAL A 40 -6.50 14.63 4.30
CA VAL A 40 -7.83 15.26 4.25
C VAL A 40 -8.08 15.88 5.61
N ASP A 41 -8.33 17.19 5.66
CA ASP A 41 -8.62 17.93 6.89
C ASP A 41 -7.64 17.66 8.05
N GLY A 42 -6.34 17.56 7.72
CA GLY A 42 -5.27 17.30 8.70
C GLY A 42 -5.12 15.83 9.11
N GLN A 43 -6.00 14.94 8.66
CA GLN A 43 -5.94 13.50 8.91
C GLN A 43 -5.37 12.76 7.70
N ARG A 44 -4.75 11.60 7.94
CA ARG A 44 -4.17 10.76 6.89
C ARG A 44 -5.08 9.57 6.63
N TYR A 45 -5.61 9.46 5.43
CA TYR A 45 -6.47 8.36 5.00
C TYR A 45 -5.68 7.41 4.11
N LEU A 46 -5.71 6.12 4.43
CA LEU A 46 -5.19 5.08 3.54
C LEU A 46 -5.89 5.19 2.17
N TYR A 47 -5.11 5.15 1.09
CA TYR A 47 -5.70 5.10 -0.25
C TYR A 47 -6.46 3.78 -0.45
N PRO A 48 -7.57 3.73 -1.22
CA PRO A 48 -8.28 2.48 -1.51
C PRO A 48 -7.35 1.31 -1.81
N VAL A 49 -7.59 0.16 -1.18
CA VAL A 49 -6.82 -1.08 -1.37
C VAL A 49 -7.72 -2.13 -2.02
N GLU A 50 -7.25 -2.72 -3.12
CA GLU A 50 -7.96 -3.79 -3.81
C GLU A 50 -8.01 -5.06 -2.94
N TYR A 51 -9.19 -5.67 -2.72
CA TYR A 51 -9.36 -6.85 -1.86
C TYR A 51 -8.57 -6.75 -0.54
N ILE A 52 -8.96 -5.79 0.31
CA ILE A 52 -8.22 -5.47 1.53
C ILE A 52 -8.08 -6.67 2.48
N ASP A 53 -9.07 -7.56 2.51
CA ASP A 53 -9.04 -8.78 3.34
C ASP A 53 -7.87 -9.72 2.98
N ASN A 54 -7.36 -9.64 1.73
CA ASN A 54 -6.21 -10.42 1.25
C ASN A 54 -4.92 -9.60 1.16
N VAL A 55 -4.89 -8.35 1.64
CA VAL A 55 -3.72 -7.48 1.47
C VAL A 55 -2.49 -8.02 2.18
N ASP A 56 -2.66 -8.65 3.34
CA ASP A 56 -1.55 -9.14 4.15
C ASP A 56 -0.83 -10.33 3.50
N GLU A 57 -1.54 -11.16 2.73
CA GLU A 57 -0.92 -12.21 1.91
C GLU A 57 0.02 -11.61 0.86
N ARG A 58 -0.44 -10.53 0.20
CA ARG A 58 0.38 -9.81 -0.79
C ARG A 58 1.56 -9.15 -0.10
N ARG A 59 1.34 -8.41 0.99
CA ARG A 59 2.39 -7.72 1.77
C ARG A 59 3.46 -8.71 2.25
N LYS A 60 3.05 -9.86 2.79
CA LYS A 60 3.97 -10.94 3.19
C LYS A 60 4.80 -11.46 2.03
N SER A 61 4.23 -11.59 0.82
CA SER A 61 4.94 -12.11 -0.36
C SER A 61 6.14 -11.27 -0.81
N ILE A 62 6.23 -10.01 -0.35
CA ILE A 62 7.35 -9.12 -0.64
C ILE A 62 8.11 -8.69 0.62
N GLY A 63 7.73 -9.16 1.81
CA GLY A 63 8.41 -8.83 3.07
C GLY A 63 7.94 -7.52 3.73
N LEU A 64 6.69 -7.11 3.54
CA LEU A 64 6.08 -6.01 4.27
C LEU A 64 5.39 -6.48 5.57
N GLU A 65 5.39 -5.61 6.58
CA GLU A 65 4.59 -5.76 7.81
C GLU A 65 3.09 -5.81 7.49
N PRO A 66 2.22 -6.48 8.29
CA PRO A 66 0.77 -6.44 8.12
C PRO A 66 0.22 -5.02 7.99
N ILE A 67 -0.89 -4.86 7.26
CA ILE A 67 -1.46 -3.53 7.00
C ILE A 67 -1.89 -2.84 8.29
N GLU A 68 -2.41 -3.57 9.28
CA GLU A 68 -2.82 -3.01 10.55
C GLU A 68 -1.65 -2.39 11.33
N GLU A 69 -0.48 -3.05 11.32
CA GLU A 69 0.74 -2.53 11.94
C GLU A 69 1.21 -1.25 11.23
N TYR A 70 1.14 -1.25 9.91
CA TYR A 70 1.46 -0.07 9.09
C TYR A 70 0.51 1.11 9.40
N LEU A 71 -0.80 0.87 9.49
CA LEU A 71 -1.78 1.91 9.82
C LEU A 71 -1.50 2.53 11.19
N LYS A 72 -1.24 1.70 12.21
CA LYS A 72 -0.91 2.15 13.56
C LYS A 72 0.39 2.98 13.58
N LYS A 73 1.44 2.47 12.95
CA LYS A 73 2.77 3.11 12.90
C LYS A 73 2.74 4.47 12.20
N HIS A 74 1.88 4.63 11.20
CA HIS A 74 1.81 5.86 10.39
C HIS A 74 0.62 6.78 10.75
N ASN A 75 -0.16 6.40 11.77
CA ASN A 75 -1.38 7.08 12.20
C ASN A 75 -2.34 7.33 11.03
N LEU A 76 -2.65 6.25 10.30
CA LEU A 76 -3.52 6.25 9.13
C LEU A 76 -4.92 5.77 9.50
N ILE A 77 -5.91 6.45 8.95
CA ILE A 77 -7.33 6.09 9.02
C ILE A 77 -7.64 5.22 7.81
N TYR A 78 -8.25 4.06 8.04
CA TYR A 78 -8.90 3.29 7.00
C TYR A 78 -10.40 3.60 7.02
N ASP A 79 -10.93 4.07 5.89
CA ASP A 79 -12.36 4.29 5.67
C ASP A 79 -12.74 3.61 4.34
N PRO A 80 -13.64 2.60 4.36
CA PRO A 80 -14.06 1.90 3.14
C PRO A 80 -14.82 2.80 2.15
N ASN A 81 -15.33 3.96 2.58
CA ASN A 81 -16.01 4.93 1.72
C ASN A 81 -15.06 6.00 1.16
N PHE A 82 -13.81 6.02 1.60
CA PHE A 82 -12.83 6.97 1.10
C PHE A 82 -12.37 6.56 -0.30
N THR A 83 -12.67 7.37 -1.31
CA THR A 83 -12.37 7.06 -2.72
C THR A 83 -10.99 7.52 -3.18
N GLY A 84 -10.30 8.34 -2.40
CA GLY A 84 -8.98 8.87 -2.76
C GLY A 84 -8.99 10.01 -3.79
N TYR A 85 -10.15 10.39 -4.34
CA TYR A 85 -10.32 11.44 -5.35
C TYR A 85 -11.06 12.64 -4.78
#